data_AF-A0A6B3FJC3-F1
#
_entry.id   AF-A0A6B3FJC3-F1
#
_cell.length_a   1.000
_cell.length_b   1.000
_cell.length_c   1.000
_cell.angle_alpha   90.00
_cell.angle_beta   90.00
_cell.angle_gamma   90.00
#
_symmetry.space_group_name_H-M   'P 1'
#
loop_
_entity.id
_entity.type
_entity.pdbx_description
1 polymer ?
#
loop_
_entity_poly.entity_id
_entity_poly.type
_entity_poly.pdbx_seq_one_letter_code
_entity_poly.pdbx_strand_id
1 'polypeptide(L)'
;ISPIIFCTIVLGVGSVRKAAKVGAVGGLALGYFLVMSTVALAIGLLVGNFLEPGSTLHITEAAREAGAEQAGDAGESTADFLLGIIPTTIVSAFTEGEVLQTLLVALLAGFALQAMGKTGEPIIRGITHIQRLVFRILAMIMWAAPVGAFGAIAAVVGETGLDALKSLAIIMIGFYVTCALFVFVVLGALLRMIAGVNLFSLLKYLGREFLL
;
A
#
# COMPACT_ATOMS: atom_id res chain seq x y z
N ILE A 1 -6.52 1.15 9.49
CA ILE A 1 -6.63 1.01 8.02
C ILE A 1 -7.65 -0.07 7.64
N SER A 2 -7.64 -1.23 8.31
CA SER A 2 -8.51 -2.39 8.06
C SER A 2 -10.00 -2.08 7.82
N PRO A 3 -10.69 -1.24 8.61
CA PRO A 3 -12.11 -0.96 8.38
C PRO A 3 -12.41 -0.32 7.00
N ILE A 4 -11.48 0.49 6.48
CA ILE A 4 -11.62 1.15 5.17
C ILE A 4 -11.50 0.11 4.06
N ILE A 5 -10.47 -0.75 4.16
CA ILE A 5 -10.21 -1.82 3.20
C ILE A 5 -11.42 -2.73 3.14
N PHE A 6 -11.90 -3.18 4.30
CA PHE A 6 -13.10 -4.02 4.39
C PHE A 6 -14.31 -3.38 3.70
N CYS A 7 -14.68 -2.15 4.08
CA CYS A 7 -15.85 -1.50 3.49
C CYS A 7 -15.68 -1.31 1.97
N THR A 8 -14.50 -0.89 1.52
CA THR A 8 -14.24 -0.60 0.10
C THR A 8 -14.27 -1.86 -0.75
N ILE A 9 -13.66 -2.95 -0.29
CA ILE A 9 -13.65 -4.22 -1.01
C ILE A 9 -15.02 -4.88 -0.99
N VAL A 10 -15.72 -4.88 0.14
CA VAL A 10 -17.08 -5.44 0.22
C VAL A 10 -18.04 -4.70 -0.72
N LEU A 11 -18.02 -3.36 -0.72
CA LEU A 11 -18.85 -2.57 -1.64
C LEU A 11 -18.41 -2.71 -3.10
N GLY A 12 -17.10 -2.79 -3.34
CA GLY A 12 -16.51 -3.02 -4.66
C GLY A 12 -16.96 -4.34 -5.26
N VAL A 13 -16.76 -5.45 -4.57
CA VAL A 13 -17.13 -6.79 -5.05
C VAL A 13 -18.66 -6.99 -5.03
N GLY A 14 -19.33 -6.52 -3.98
CA GLY A 14 -20.78 -6.64 -3.83
C GLY A 14 -21.59 -5.90 -4.90
N SER A 15 -21.02 -4.88 -5.54
CA SER A 15 -21.67 -4.14 -6.64
C SER A 15 -21.47 -4.75 -8.03
N VAL A 16 -20.54 -5.71 -8.19
CA VAL A 16 -20.27 -6.36 -9.48
C VAL A 16 -21.30 -7.47 -9.74
N ARG A 17 -22.00 -7.43 -10.88
CA ARG A 17 -23.04 -8.42 -11.22
C ARG A 17 -22.54 -9.83 -11.57
N LYS A 18 -21.24 -10.04 -11.77
CA LYS A 18 -20.68 -11.34 -12.19
C LYS A 18 -19.39 -11.67 -11.42
N ALA A 19 -19.46 -12.53 -10.40
CA ALA A 19 -18.32 -13.06 -9.66
C ALA A 19 -17.18 -13.58 -10.57
N ALA A 20 -17.53 -14.31 -11.64
CA ALA A 20 -16.53 -14.87 -12.57
C ALA A 20 -15.69 -13.79 -13.28
N LYS A 21 -16.24 -12.59 -13.51
CA LYS A 21 -15.47 -11.47 -14.06
C LYS A 21 -14.50 -10.89 -13.03
N VAL A 22 -14.85 -10.89 -11.75
CA VAL A 22 -13.98 -10.41 -10.66
C VAL A 22 -12.73 -11.28 -10.55
N GLY A 23 -12.88 -12.62 -10.60
CA GLY A 23 -11.74 -13.54 -10.55
C GLY A 23 -10.78 -13.41 -11.74
N ALA A 24 -11.32 -13.32 -12.97
CA ALA A 24 -10.50 -13.17 -14.18
C ALA A 24 -9.74 -11.83 -14.20
N VAL A 25 -10.40 -10.73 -13.83
CA VAL A 25 -9.76 -9.41 -13.75
C VAL A 25 -8.75 -9.38 -12.60
N GLY A 26 -9.06 -10.01 -11.46
CA GLY A 26 -8.15 -10.14 -10.33
C GLY A 26 -6.87 -10.90 -10.67
N GLY A 27 -6.97 -12.03 -11.39
CA GLY A 27 -5.81 -12.78 -11.86
C GLY A 27 -4.93 -11.98 -12.83
N LEU A 28 -5.54 -11.27 -13.77
CA LEU A 28 -4.81 -10.38 -14.68
C LEU A 28 -4.13 -9.22 -13.93
N ALA A 29 -4.82 -8.66 -12.92
CA ALA A 29 -4.27 -7.61 -12.06
C ALA A 29 -3.10 -8.12 -11.20
N LEU A 30 -3.18 -9.35 -10.67
CA LEU A 30 -2.08 -9.97 -9.92
C LEU A 30 -0.86 -10.21 -10.81
N GLY A 31 -1.06 -10.75 -12.02
CA GLY A 31 0.03 -10.92 -12.98
C GLY A 31 0.69 -9.60 -13.35
N TYR A 32 -0.12 -8.57 -13.64
CA TYR A 32 0.37 -7.21 -13.87
C TYR A 32 1.13 -6.66 -12.65
N PHE A 33 0.56 -6.78 -11.45
CA PHE A 33 1.18 -6.30 -10.21
C PHE A 33 2.54 -6.96 -9.98
N LEU A 34 2.64 -8.29 -10.15
CA LEU A 34 3.88 -9.03 -9.89
C LEU A 34 4.99 -8.64 -10.87
N VAL A 35 4.66 -8.50 -12.16
CA VAL A 35 5.63 -8.04 -13.18
C VAL A 35 6.06 -6.60 -12.90
N MET A 36 5.11 -5.69 -12.70
CA MET A 36 5.41 -4.27 -12.52
C MET A 36 6.15 -3.98 -11.22
N SER A 37 5.80 -4.66 -10.12
CA SER A 37 6.51 -4.55 -8.84
C SER A 37 7.93 -5.12 -8.93
N THR A 38 8.13 -6.23 -9.62
CA THR A 38 9.48 -6.79 -9.84
C THR A 38 10.36 -5.82 -10.62
N VAL A 39 9.82 -5.20 -11.69
CA VAL A 39 10.54 -4.16 -12.44
C VAL A 39 10.79 -2.92 -11.58
N ALA A 40 9.82 -2.49 -10.78
CA ALA A 40 9.99 -1.36 -9.86
C ALA A 40 11.09 -1.62 -8.83
N LEU A 41 11.10 -2.82 -8.23
CA LEU A 41 12.13 -3.26 -7.29
C LEU A 41 13.51 -3.31 -7.94
N ALA A 42 13.61 -3.80 -9.18
CA ALA A 42 14.88 -3.83 -9.92
C ALA A 42 15.44 -2.42 -10.16
N ILE A 43 14.59 -1.46 -10.55
CA ILE A 43 15.01 -0.06 -10.74
C ILE A 43 15.37 0.57 -9.39
N GLY A 44 14.56 0.35 -8.35
CA GLY A 44 14.84 0.87 -7.01
C GLY A 44 16.15 0.33 -6.44
N LEU A 45 16.44 -0.95 -6.65
CA LEU A 45 17.71 -1.56 -6.28
C LEU A 45 18.87 -0.91 -7.06
N LEU A 46 18.72 -0.70 -8.36
CA LEU A 46 19.74 -0.08 -9.21
C LEU A 46 20.03 1.35 -8.74
N VAL A 47 19.00 2.18 -8.55
CA VAL A 47 19.13 3.56 -8.05
C VAL A 47 19.72 3.59 -6.62
N GLY A 48 19.27 2.69 -5.75
CA GLY A 48 19.78 2.56 -4.38
C GLY A 48 21.26 2.19 -4.33
N ASN A 49 21.71 1.28 -5.19
CA ASN A 49 23.13 0.92 -5.30
C ASN A 49 23.99 2.08 -5.84
N PHE A 50 23.43 2.98 -6.66
CA PHE A 50 24.16 4.16 -7.13
C PHE A 50 24.22 5.30 -6.10
N LEU A 51 23.15 5.51 -5.33
CA LEU A 51 23.08 6.60 -4.36
C LEU A 51 23.74 6.26 -3.02
N GLU A 52 23.89 4.96 -2.72
CA GLU A 52 24.40 4.43 -1.46
C GLU A 52 23.87 5.20 -0.23
N PRO A 53 22.53 5.35 -0.10
CA PRO A 53 21.96 6.15 0.97
C PRO A 53 22.25 5.49 2.32
N GLY A 54 23.17 6.09 3.07
CA GLY A 54 23.59 5.57 4.38
C GLY A 54 25.06 5.23 4.52
N SER A 55 25.87 5.33 3.45
CA SER A 55 27.33 5.17 3.55
C SER A 55 27.99 6.15 4.54
N THR A 56 27.33 7.27 4.83
CA THR A 56 27.75 8.29 5.79
C THR A 56 27.12 8.15 7.18
N LEU A 57 26.28 7.13 7.42
CA LEU A 57 25.67 6.90 8.73
C LEU A 57 26.65 6.14 9.63
N HIS A 58 27.16 6.80 10.66
CA HIS A 58 27.89 6.14 11.74
C HIS A 58 26.91 5.45 12.69
N ILE A 59 26.51 4.22 12.34
CA ILE A 59 25.64 3.40 13.19
C ILE A 59 26.43 2.97 14.43
N THR A 60 25.90 3.26 15.62
CA THR A 60 26.49 2.81 16.88
C THR A 60 26.30 1.31 17.07
N GLU A 61 27.19 0.67 17.83
CA GLU A 61 27.11 -0.77 18.09
C GLU A 61 25.77 -1.17 18.74
N ALA A 62 25.24 -0.34 19.63
CA ALA A 62 23.93 -0.53 20.24
C ALA A 62 22.77 -0.49 19.22
N ALA A 63 22.83 0.39 18.22
CA ALA A 63 21.83 0.43 17.16
C ALA A 63 21.94 -0.78 16.21
N ARG A 64 23.16 -1.31 16.01
CA ARG A 64 23.41 -2.52 15.22
C ARG A 64 22.84 -3.76 15.90
N GLU A 65 23.04 -3.91 17.20
CA GLU A 65 22.48 -5.03 17.98
C GLU A 65 20.95 -4.99 18.03
N ALA A 66 20.36 -3.82 18.29
CA ALA A 66 18.91 -3.64 18.25
C ALA A 66 18.31 -3.98 16.87
N GLY A 67 18.99 -3.60 15.78
CA GLY A 67 18.58 -3.95 14.42
C GLY A 67 18.71 -5.44 14.11
N ALA A 68 19.74 -6.11 14.64
CA ALA A 68 19.95 -7.55 14.46
C ALA A 68 18.88 -8.38 15.19
N GLU A 69 18.46 -7.95 16.37
CA GLU A 69 17.36 -8.58 17.12
C GLU A 69 16.03 -8.46 16.36
N GLN A 70 15.75 -7.30 15.76
CA GLN A 70 14.56 -7.10 14.91
C GLN A 70 14.61 -7.88 13.58
N ALA A 71 15.78 -8.12 13.03
CA ALA A 71 15.94 -8.90 11.80
C ALA A 71 15.76 -10.42 12.03
N GLY A 72 15.93 -10.91 13.25
CA GLY A 72 15.79 -12.32 13.61
C GLY A 72 14.38 -12.90 13.39
N ASP A 73 13.35 -12.05 13.43
CA ASP A 73 11.95 -12.43 13.21
C ASP A 73 11.54 -12.46 11.72
N ALA A 74 12.42 -12.12 10.78
CA ALA A 74 12.10 -12.01 9.35
C ALA A 74 11.97 -13.38 8.62
N GLY A 75 12.05 -14.48 9.35
CA GLY A 75 12.03 -15.85 8.83
C GLY A 75 10.66 -16.52 8.88
N GLU A 76 9.57 -15.83 8.54
CA GLU A 76 8.30 -16.55 8.33
C GLU A 76 8.44 -17.47 7.12
N SER A 77 8.19 -18.76 7.33
CA SER A 77 8.18 -19.70 6.22
C SER A 77 7.03 -19.35 5.26
N THR A 78 7.13 -19.75 3.99
CA THR A 78 6.01 -19.58 3.05
C THR A 78 4.72 -20.22 3.56
N ALA A 79 4.83 -21.29 4.36
CA ALA A 79 3.68 -21.92 5.01
C ALA A 79 3.07 -21.01 6.09
N ASP A 80 3.89 -20.39 6.94
CA ASP A 80 3.43 -19.49 8.00
C ASP A 80 2.78 -18.25 7.41
N PHE A 81 3.35 -17.67 6.35
CA PHE A 81 2.74 -16.56 5.62
C PHE A 81 1.35 -16.92 5.09
N LEU A 82 1.20 -18.07 4.43
CA LEU A 82 -0.08 -18.52 3.88
C LEU A 82 -1.12 -18.80 4.96
N LEU A 83 -0.70 -19.39 6.09
CA LEU A 83 -1.56 -19.62 7.24
C LEU A 83 -1.95 -18.30 7.93
N GLY A 84 -1.04 -17.32 7.96
CA GLY A 84 -1.28 -15.98 8.51
C GLY A 84 -2.35 -15.18 7.77
N ILE A 85 -2.65 -15.54 6.51
CA ILE A 85 -3.77 -14.97 5.74
C ILE A 85 -5.12 -15.34 6.36
N ILE A 86 -5.22 -16.51 6.99
CA ILE A 86 -6.47 -17.02 7.55
C ILE A 86 -6.60 -16.48 8.97
N PRO A 87 -7.53 -15.56 9.24
CA PRO A 87 -7.66 -15.02 10.59
C PRO A 87 -8.21 -16.08 11.53
N THR A 88 -7.75 -16.06 12.78
CA THR A 88 -8.27 -16.95 13.85
C THR A 88 -9.76 -16.72 14.10
N THR A 89 -10.23 -15.48 13.95
CA THR A 89 -11.64 -15.11 14.03
C THR A 89 -11.99 -14.00 13.02
N ILE A 90 -13.26 -13.81 12.67
CA ILE A 90 -13.67 -12.72 11.77
C ILE A 90 -13.27 -11.34 12.33
N VAL A 91 -13.31 -11.19 13.66
CA VAL A 91 -12.98 -9.93 14.33
C VAL A 91 -11.48 -9.68 14.36
N SER A 92 -10.66 -10.74 14.45
CA SER A 92 -9.21 -10.60 14.55
C SER A 92 -8.60 -9.93 13.32
N ALA A 93 -9.18 -10.15 12.14
CA ALA A 93 -8.80 -9.45 10.91
C ALA A 93 -8.86 -7.91 11.02
N PHE A 94 -9.65 -7.36 11.95
CA PHE A 94 -9.75 -5.91 12.17
C PHE A 94 -8.84 -5.38 13.27
N THR A 95 -8.29 -6.26 14.12
CA THR A 95 -7.55 -5.89 15.32
C THR A 95 -6.07 -6.25 15.26
N GLU A 96 -5.70 -7.32 14.56
CA GLU A 96 -4.32 -7.83 14.50
C GLU A 96 -3.41 -7.03 13.56
N GLY A 97 -3.95 -6.01 12.88
CA GLY A 97 -3.17 -5.14 11.99
C GLY A 97 -2.82 -5.78 10.64
N GLU A 98 -3.13 -7.06 10.44
CA GLU A 98 -2.86 -7.77 9.19
C GLU A 98 -3.83 -7.38 8.06
N VAL A 99 -3.26 -6.79 7.02
CA VAL A 99 -4.02 -6.30 5.87
C VAL A 99 -4.57 -7.47 5.05
N LEU A 100 -3.79 -8.55 4.93
CA LEU A 100 -4.15 -9.67 4.08
C LEU A 100 -5.33 -10.48 4.64
N GLN A 101 -5.38 -10.62 5.97
CA GLN A 101 -6.54 -11.18 6.67
C GLN A 101 -7.81 -10.35 6.43
N THR A 102 -7.71 -9.02 6.55
CA THR A 102 -8.83 -8.11 6.29
C THR A 102 -9.36 -8.29 4.86
N LEU A 103 -8.45 -8.40 3.88
CA LEU A 103 -8.79 -8.60 2.47
C LEU A 103 -9.55 -9.91 2.26
N LEU A 104 -9.09 -11.02 2.87
CA LEU A 104 -9.76 -12.31 2.77
C LEU A 104 -11.21 -12.23 3.29
N VAL A 105 -11.39 -11.70 4.51
CA VAL A 105 -12.72 -11.55 5.12
C VAL A 105 -13.63 -10.63 4.28
N ALA A 106 -13.07 -9.54 3.75
CA ALA A 106 -13.82 -8.61 2.89
C ALA A 106 -14.26 -9.24 1.58
N LEU A 107 -13.41 -10.06 0.95
CA LEU A 107 -13.75 -10.78 -0.28
C LEU A 107 -14.86 -11.81 -0.03
N LEU A 108 -14.75 -12.61 1.03
CA LEU A 108 -15.79 -13.58 1.41
C LEU A 108 -17.13 -12.90 1.68
N ALA A 109 -17.12 -11.81 2.47
CA ALA A 109 -18.33 -11.03 2.74
C ALA A 109 -18.91 -10.38 1.47
N GLY A 110 -18.06 -9.85 0.60
CA GLY A 110 -18.47 -9.26 -0.69
C GLY A 110 -19.13 -10.28 -1.62
N PHE A 111 -18.55 -11.48 -1.77
CA PHE A 111 -19.14 -12.54 -2.57
C PHE A 111 -20.43 -13.09 -1.96
N ALA A 112 -20.50 -13.24 -0.64
CA ALA A 112 -21.73 -13.65 0.04
C ALA A 112 -22.86 -12.65 -0.19
N LEU A 113 -22.60 -11.34 -0.05
CA LEU A 113 -23.60 -10.30 -0.32
C LEU A 113 -24.05 -10.26 -1.77
N GLN A 114 -23.12 -10.48 -2.71
CA GLN A 114 -23.44 -10.59 -4.13
C GLN A 114 -24.39 -11.78 -4.38
N ALA A 115 -24.15 -12.93 -3.74
CA ALA A 115 -24.99 -14.12 -3.84
C ALA A 115 -26.38 -13.94 -3.21
N MET A 116 -26.50 -13.12 -2.15
CA MET A 116 -27.78 -12.79 -1.51
C MET A 116 -28.71 -11.93 -2.37
N GLY A 117 -28.19 -11.28 -3.42
CA GLY A 117 -28.98 -10.44 -4.32
C GLY A 117 -29.71 -9.31 -3.59
N LYS A 118 -31.02 -9.13 -3.86
CA LYS A 118 -31.84 -8.05 -3.28
C LYS A 118 -31.90 -8.10 -1.75
N THR A 119 -31.81 -9.29 -1.16
CA THR A 119 -31.87 -9.46 0.30
C THR A 119 -30.64 -8.90 1.01
N GLY A 120 -29.50 -8.78 0.30
CA GLY A 120 -28.26 -8.18 0.82
C GLY A 120 -28.23 -6.64 0.76
N GLU A 121 -29.19 -5.99 0.09
CA GLU A 121 -29.19 -4.54 -0.14
C GLU A 121 -29.25 -3.68 1.14
N PRO A 122 -29.97 -4.06 2.22
CA PRO A 122 -29.89 -3.36 3.50
C PRO A 122 -28.47 -3.40 4.11
N ILE A 123 -27.75 -4.51 3.95
CA ILE A 123 -26.41 -4.68 4.49
C ILE A 123 -25.42 -3.81 3.72
N ILE A 124 -25.50 -3.80 2.38
CA ILE A 124 -24.68 -2.93 1.52
C ILE A 124 -24.88 -1.45 1.90
N ARG A 125 -26.12 -1.03 2.16
CA ARG A 125 -26.42 0.33 2.64
C ARG A 125 -25.78 0.60 4.00
N GLY A 126 -25.89 -0.33 4.95
CA GLY A 126 -25.22 -0.22 6.25
C GLY A 126 -23.71 -0.05 6.13
N ILE A 127 -23.05 -0.88 5.31
CA ILE A 127 -21.60 -0.81 5.06
C ILE A 127 -21.23 0.52 4.39
N THR A 128 -22.07 1.05 3.50
CA THR A 128 -21.86 2.37 2.89
C THR A 128 -21.86 3.49 3.94
N HIS A 129 -22.75 3.44 4.93
CA HIS A 129 -22.75 4.41 6.02
C HIS A 129 -21.51 4.29 6.90
N ILE A 130 -21.08 3.05 7.21
CA ILE A 130 -19.84 2.80 7.95
C ILE A 130 -18.65 3.35 7.17
N GLN A 131 -18.56 3.11 5.86
CA GLN A 131 -17.48 3.63 5.02
C GLN A 131 -17.38 5.16 5.12
N ARG A 132 -18.50 5.87 5.03
CA ARG A 132 -18.56 7.34 5.18
C ARG A 132 -18.09 7.79 6.56
N LEU A 133 -18.51 7.09 7.62
CA LEU A 133 -18.06 7.37 8.98
C LEU A 133 -16.54 7.21 9.09
N VAL A 134 -16.00 6.11 8.58
CA VAL A 134 -14.55 5.85 8.64
C VAL A 134 -13.77 6.88 7.84
N PHE A 135 -14.24 7.28 6.64
CA PHE A 135 -13.62 8.38 5.89
C PHE A 135 -13.68 9.71 6.66
N ARG A 136 -14.76 9.99 7.39
CA ARG A 136 -14.85 11.19 8.23
C ARG A 136 -13.85 11.15 9.37
N ILE A 137 -13.64 9.99 10.00
CA ILE A 137 -12.63 9.79 11.04
C ILE A 137 -11.23 10.01 10.47
N LEU A 138 -10.92 9.43 9.31
CA LEU A 138 -9.64 9.68 8.63
C LEU A 138 -9.42 11.16 8.36
N ALA A 139 -10.43 11.87 7.85
CA ALA A 139 -10.31 13.31 7.62
C ALA A 139 -9.95 14.06 8.92
N MET A 140 -10.56 13.70 10.06
CA MET A 140 -10.21 14.29 11.36
C MET A 140 -8.77 13.96 11.77
N ILE A 141 -8.31 12.73 11.57
CA ILE A 141 -6.93 12.31 11.88
C ILE A 141 -5.93 13.07 10.98
N MET A 142 -6.25 13.28 9.71
CA MET A 142 -5.40 14.01 8.77
C MET A 142 -5.16 15.47 9.20
N TRP A 143 -6.08 16.08 9.96
CA TRP A 143 -5.84 17.40 10.56
C TRP A 143 -4.78 17.38 11.67
N ALA A 144 -4.66 16.26 12.39
CA ALA A 144 -3.63 16.06 13.41
C ALA A 144 -2.30 15.55 12.84
N ALA A 145 -2.32 14.99 11.63
CA ALA A 145 -1.14 14.43 10.97
C ALA A 145 0.06 15.39 10.87
N PRO A 146 -0.09 16.70 10.60
CA PRO A 146 1.05 17.63 10.58
C PRO A 146 1.78 17.72 11.90
N VAL A 147 1.05 17.68 13.03
CA VAL A 147 1.64 17.71 14.37
C VAL A 147 2.40 16.41 14.65
N GLY A 148 1.83 15.27 14.26
CA GLY A 148 2.50 13.96 14.37
C GLY A 148 3.77 13.88 13.51
N ALA A 149 3.70 14.33 12.26
CA ALA A 149 4.85 14.37 11.35
C ALA A 149 5.95 15.30 11.87
N PHE A 150 5.59 16.48 12.39
CA PHE A 150 6.53 17.38 13.04
C PHE A 150 7.22 16.72 14.24
N GLY A 151 6.47 16.06 15.12
CA GLY A 151 7.02 15.32 16.26
C GLY A 151 7.97 14.21 15.83
N ALA A 152 7.61 13.41 14.82
CA ALA A 152 8.45 12.34 14.30
C ALA A 152 9.77 12.86 13.71
N ILE A 153 9.71 13.93 12.90
CA ILE A 153 10.91 14.55 12.33
C ILE A 153 11.78 15.17 13.44
N ALA A 154 11.17 15.86 14.41
CA ALA A 154 11.89 16.46 15.53
C ALA A 154 12.61 15.41 16.40
N ALA A 155 11.97 14.26 16.67
CA ALA A 155 12.57 13.15 17.39
C ALA A 155 13.78 12.58 16.65
N VAL A 156 13.64 12.29 15.36
CA VAL A 156 14.75 11.77 14.54
C VAL A 156 15.92 12.76 14.49
N VAL A 157 15.65 14.04 14.25
CA VAL A 157 16.70 15.09 14.23
C VAL A 157 17.33 15.27 15.61
N GLY A 158 16.57 15.14 16.69
CA GLY A 158 17.06 15.23 18.06
C GLY A 158 17.99 14.09 18.46
N GLU A 159 17.70 12.86 18.01
CA GLU A 159 18.53 11.69 18.32
C GLU A 159 19.75 11.54 17.40
N THR A 160 19.59 11.84 16.11
CA THR A 160 20.57 11.49 15.06
C THR A 160 21.23 12.70 14.39
N GLY A 161 20.85 13.91 14.79
CA GLY A 161 21.46 15.17 14.34
C GLY A 161 21.14 15.55 12.89
N LEU A 162 21.85 16.56 12.37
CA LEU A 162 21.65 17.08 11.01
C LEU A 162 22.13 16.12 9.91
N ASP A 163 23.06 15.21 10.23
CA ASP A 163 23.58 14.24 9.26
C ASP A 163 22.54 13.20 8.85
N ALA A 164 21.65 12.82 9.77
CA ALA A 164 20.53 11.94 9.45
C ALA A 164 19.51 12.61 8.52
N LEU A 165 19.28 13.92 8.68
CA LEU A 165 18.41 14.68 7.78
C LEU A 165 18.99 14.68 6.34
N LYS A 166 20.32 14.80 6.22
CA LYS A 166 21.00 14.71 4.92
C LYS A 166 20.87 13.33 4.29
N SER A 167 21.03 12.26 5.08
CA SER A 167 20.83 10.89 4.60
C SER A 167 19.38 10.64 4.15
N LEU A 168 18.40 11.10 4.94
CA LEU A 168 16.99 11.02 4.59
C LEU A 168 16.65 11.81 3.32
N ALA A 169 17.27 12.98 3.12
CA ALA A 169 17.12 13.76 1.89
C ALA A 169 17.70 13.03 0.67
N ILE A 170 18.84 12.35 0.78
CA ILE A 170 19.42 11.53 -0.28
C ILE A 170 18.48 10.37 -0.63
N ILE A 171 17.91 9.69 0.38
CA ILE A 171 16.89 8.65 0.18
C ILE A 171 15.69 9.22 -0.57
N MET A 172 15.21 10.40 -0.17
CA MET A 172 14.05 11.06 -0.78
C MET A 172 14.31 11.40 -2.26
N ILE A 173 15.50 11.94 -2.58
CA ILE A 173 15.91 12.20 -3.95
C ILE A 173 15.95 10.89 -4.74
N GLY A 174 16.53 9.83 -4.17
CA GLY A 174 16.57 8.51 -4.81
C GLY A 174 15.20 7.93 -5.08
N PHE A 175 14.27 8.08 -4.13
CA PHE A 175 12.88 7.70 -4.30
C PHE A 175 12.24 8.46 -5.48
N TYR A 176 12.36 9.79 -5.53
CA TYR A 176 11.79 10.58 -6.62
C TYR A 176 12.41 10.24 -7.99
N VAL A 177 13.72 10.03 -8.05
CA VAL A 177 14.41 9.58 -9.28
C VAL A 177 13.90 8.21 -9.72
N THR A 178 13.76 7.26 -8.78
CA THR A 178 13.22 5.92 -9.05
C THR A 178 11.80 6.01 -9.58
N CYS A 179 10.93 6.80 -8.93
CA CYS A 179 9.55 7.02 -9.39
C CYS A 179 9.51 7.65 -10.77
N ALA A 180 10.32 8.67 -11.04
CA ALA A 180 10.39 9.32 -12.35
C ALA A 180 10.83 8.32 -13.44
N LEU A 181 11.90 7.55 -13.19
CA LEU A 181 12.36 6.51 -14.12
C LEU A 181 11.27 5.47 -14.38
N PHE A 182 10.62 4.97 -13.33
CA PHE A 182 9.55 4.00 -13.48
C PHE A 182 8.36 4.56 -14.29
N VAL A 183 7.91 5.78 -13.98
CA VAL A 183 6.75 6.40 -14.64
C VAL A 183 7.07 6.73 -16.10
N PHE A 184 8.20 7.38 -16.39
CA PHE A 184 8.51 7.83 -17.76
C PHE A 184 9.03 6.71 -18.65
N VAL A 185 9.83 5.79 -18.12
CA VAL A 185 10.43 4.70 -18.89
C VAL A 185 9.49 3.51 -18.95
N VAL A 186 9.14 2.93 -17.79
CA VAL A 186 8.39 1.66 -17.75
C VAL A 186 6.92 1.88 -18.08
N LEU A 187 6.22 2.71 -17.31
CA LEU A 187 4.81 2.98 -17.52
C LEU A 187 4.58 3.69 -18.86
N GLY A 188 5.45 4.62 -19.22
CA GLY A 188 5.42 5.30 -20.52
C GLY A 188 5.58 4.35 -21.71
N ALA A 189 6.56 3.46 -21.69
CA ALA A 189 6.74 2.47 -22.74
C ALA A 189 5.56 1.48 -22.79
N LEU A 190 5.06 1.02 -21.64
CA LEU A 190 3.92 0.10 -21.57
C LEU A 190 2.64 0.72 -22.14
N LEU A 191 2.31 1.95 -21.76
CA LEU A 191 1.15 2.69 -22.30
C LEU A 191 1.25 2.89 -23.81
N ARG A 192 2.46 3.20 -24.31
CA ARG A 192 2.70 3.41 -25.74
C ARG A 192 2.60 2.12 -26.54
N MET A 193 3.16 1.02 -26.04
CA MET A 193 3.24 -0.27 -26.75
C MET A 193 1.94 -1.07 -26.69
N ILE A 194 1.25 -1.08 -25.55
CA ILE A 194 0.08 -1.94 -25.34
C ILE A 194 -1.22 -1.16 -25.54
N ALA A 195 -1.35 0.01 -24.92
CA ALA A 195 -2.59 0.79 -24.94
C ALA A 195 -2.65 1.80 -26.09
N GLY A 196 -1.52 2.10 -26.73
CA GLY A 196 -1.40 3.15 -27.75
C GLY A 196 -1.59 4.57 -27.20
N VAL A 197 -1.62 4.75 -25.88
CA VAL A 197 -1.89 6.02 -25.21
C VAL A 197 -0.58 6.74 -24.89
N ASN A 198 -0.56 8.06 -25.05
CA ASN A 198 0.58 8.88 -24.64
C ASN A 198 0.56 9.11 -23.12
N LEU A 199 1.67 8.80 -22.44
CA LEU A 199 1.86 9.03 -21.00
C LEU A 199 1.52 10.47 -20.59
N PHE A 200 1.93 11.46 -21.37
CA PHE A 200 1.65 12.87 -21.05
C PHE A 200 0.16 13.20 -21.07
N SER A 201 -0.63 12.51 -21.91
CA SER A 201 -2.08 12.66 -21.92
C SER A 201 -2.70 12.06 -20.65
N LEU A 202 -2.18 10.93 -20.18
CA LEU A 202 -2.61 10.30 -18.94
C LEU A 202 -2.24 11.18 -17.72
N LEU A 203 -1.01 11.69 -17.66
CA LEU A 203 -0.56 12.58 -16.59
C LEU A 203 -1.37 13.88 -16.57
N LYS A 204 -1.72 14.45 -17.72
CA LYS A 204 -2.59 15.63 -17.79
C LYS A 204 -4.02 15.33 -17.31
N TYR A 205 -4.53 14.14 -17.61
CA TYR A 205 -5.85 13.70 -17.15
C TYR A 205 -5.87 13.50 -15.63
N LEU A 206 -4.89 12.78 -15.08
CA LEU A 206 -4.77 12.48 -13.65
C LEU A 206 -4.22 13.65 -12.82
N GLY A 207 -3.64 14.67 -13.46
CA GLY A 207 -3.07 15.83 -12.76
C GLY A 207 -4.08 16.59 -11.92
N ARG A 208 -5.39 16.49 -12.22
CA ARG A 208 -6.45 17.05 -11.38
C ARG A 208 -6.63 16.31 -10.06
N GLU A 209 -6.42 14.99 -10.05
CA GLU A 209 -6.47 14.16 -8.86
C GLU A 209 -5.15 14.16 -8.08
N PHE A 210 -4.00 14.28 -8.75
CA PHE A 210 -2.69 14.32 -8.07
C PHE A 210 -2.38 15.62 -7.32
N LEU A 211 -3.10 16.70 -7.64
CA LEU A 211 -2.92 18.04 -7.03
C LEU A 211 -3.96 18.36 -5.94
N LEU A 212 -4.84 17.40 -5.61
CA LEU A 212 -5.77 17.44 -4.48
C LEU A 212 -5.15 16.76 -3.25
#